data_AF-A0A6J2TZ30-F1
#
_entry.id   AF-A0A6J2TZ30-F1
#
_cell.length_a   1.000
_cell.length_b   1.000
_cell.length_c   1.000
_cell.angle_alpha   90.00
_cell.angle_beta   90.00
_cell.angle_gamma   90.00
#
_symmetry.space_group_name_H-M   'P 1'
#
loop_
_entity.id
_entity.type
_entity.pdbx_description
1 polymer ?
#
loop_
_entity_poly.entity_id
_entity_poly.type
_entity_poly.pdbx_seq_one_letter_code
_entity_poly.pdbx_strand_id
1 'polypeptide(L)'
;MFTYKVSTISALHEHVINMRQLLEKKDVEIKQYKVEGAQLRRSTVATKPFDTKGFDAQNEQLLADAAAYQQMSQLLNEQRTVSPDVHGTGTPDAKVKVEPVEEKPKYISPRNRKRQRLEIGENHLTRKIQQRQRAPEVQYIDSQSQELGLDDDVTDSTVDKKLEGLDGAAQQAELDACFVENKPPSLEGPPLNLKFSDDEDESNRDESNKQ
;
A
#
# COMPACT_ATOMS: atom_id res chain seq x y z
N MET A 1 -13.36 0.74 33.20
CA MET A 1 -12.71 1.20 31.94
C MET A 1 -11.25 0.78 31.80
N PHE A 2 -10.45 0.66 32.87
CA PHE A 2 -9.04 0.25 32.77
C PHE A 2 -8.81 -1.21 32.34
N THR A 3 -9.70 -2.12 32.71
CA THR A 3 -9.61 -3.55 32.37
C THR A 3 -9.70 -3.82 30.86
N TYR A 4 -10.53 -3.06 30.15
CA TYR A 4 -10.65 -3.17 28.69
C TYR A 4 -9.33 -2.82 27.98
N LYS A 5 -8.65 -1.75 28.41
CA LYS A 5 -7.39 -1.31 27.80
C LYS A 5 -6.27 -2.35 27.97
N VAL A 6 -6.12 -2.90 29.17
CA VAL A 6 -5.10 -3.94 29.44
C VAL A 6 -5.40 -5.22 28.65
N SER A 7 -6.67 -5.62 28.57
CA SER A 7 -7.10 -6.77 27.76
C SER A 7 -6.78 -6.58 26.27
N THR A 8 -7.05 -5.39 25.71
CA THR A 8 -6.74 -5.11 24.31
C THR A 8 -5.23 -5.14 24.01
N ILE A 9 -4.39 -4.67 24.94
CA ILE A 9 -2.93 -4.67 24.76
C ILE A 9 -2.40 -6.11 24.73
N SER A 10 -2.85 -6.97 25.65
CA SER A 10 -2.47 -8.39 25.65
C SER A 10 -2.87 -9.08 24.35
N ALA A 11 -4.11 -8.87 23.90
CA ALA A 11 -4.61 -9.47 22.66
C ALA A 11 -3.80 -9.01 21.42
N LEU A 12 -3.42 -7.73 21.36
CA LEU A 12 -2.57 -7.21 20.28
C LEU A 12 -1.17 -7.82 20.31
N HIS A 13 -0.58 -7.96 21.49
CA HIS A 13 0.72 -8.59 21.64
C HIS A 13 0.71 -10.06 21.21
N GLU A 14 -0.32 -10.82 21.61
CA GLU A 14 -0.54 -12.19 21.16
C GLU A 14 -0.68 -12.26 19.63
N HIS A 15 -1.41 -11.31 19.03
CA HIS A 15 -1.55 -11.25 17.58
C HIS A 15 -0.21 -11.02 16.86
N VAL A 16 0.65 -10.14 17.39
CA VAL A 16 2.00 -9.91 16.85
C VAL A 16 2.84 -11.19 16.91
N ILE A 17 2.79 -11.93 18.02
CA ILE A 17 3.49 -13.22 18.16
C ILE A 17 2.96 -14.23 17.14
N ASN A 18 1.64 -14.36 17.01
CA ASN A 18 1.02 -15.32 16.09
C ASN A 18 1.37 -15.02 14.63
N MET A 19 1.31 -13.74 14.23
CA MET A 19 1.65 -13.32 12.87
C MET A 19 3.12 -13.58 12.54
N ARG A 20 4.03 -13.38 13.50
CA ARG A 20 5.44 -13.70 13.36
C ARG A 20 5.66 -15.20 13.11
N GLN A 21 5.09 -16.04 13.96
CA GLN A 21 5.21 -17.49 13.80
C GLN A 21 4.61 -17.97 12.47
N LEU A 22 3.51 -17.36 12.02
CA LEU A 22 2.91 -17.66 10.73
C LEU A 22 3.85 -17.30 9.57
N LEU A 23 4.51 -16.15 9.62
CA LEU A 23 5.49 -15.73 8.62
C LEU A 23 6.69 -16.69 8.55
N GLU A 24 7.23 -17.09 9.70
CA GLU A 24 8.32 -18.08 9.75
C GLU A 24 7.92 -19.42 9.13
N LYS A 25 6.71 -19.90 9.43
CA LYS A 25 6.17 -21.12 8.81
C LYS A 25 6.00 -20.97 7.30
N LYS A 26 5.52 -19.82 6.83
CA LYS A 26 5.37 -19.52 5.40
C LYS A 26 6.72 -19.47 4.68
N ASP A 27 7.77 -18.98 5.33
CA ASP A 27 9.11 -19.02 4.75
C ASP A 27 9.66 -20.44 4.61
N VAL A 28 9.36 -21.33 5.56
CA VAL A 28 9.71 -22.76 5.44
C VAL A 28 8.96 -23.40 4.27
N GLU A 29 7.66 -23.13 4.15
CA GLU A 29 6.84 -23.60 3.03
C GLU A 29 7.37 -23.10 1.66
N ILE A 30 7.74 -21.82 1.56
CA ILE A 30 8.34 -21.25 0.35
C ILE A 30 9.69 -21.92 0.02
N LYS A 31 10.52 -22.21 1.03
CA LYS A 31 11.77 -22.95 0.83
C LYS A 31 11.51 -24.36 0.31
N GLN A 32 10.49 -25.05 0.83
CA GLN A 32 10.10 -26.38 0.37
C GLN A 32 9.75 -26.38 -1.12
N TYR A 33 8.92 -25.44 -1.57
CA TYR A 33 8.59 -25.32 -3.00
C TYR A 33 9.82 -25.13 -3.90
N LYS A 34 10.85 -24.43 -3.42
CA LYS A 34 12.11 -24.27 -4.17
C LYS A 34 12.89 -25.59 -4.27
N VAL A 35 12.90 -26.40 -3.22
CA VAL A 35 13.55 -27.73 -3.21
C VAL A 35 12.82 -28.69 -4.14
N GLU A 36 11.48 -28.59 -4.23
CA GLU A 36 10.64 -29.39 -5.12
C GLU A 36 10.72 -28.95 -6.61
N GLY A 37 11.49 -27.90 -6.92
CA GLY A 37 11.66 -27.40 -8.28
C GLY A 37 10.50 -26.54 -8.78
N ALA A 38 9.60 -26.10 -7.90
CA ALA A 38 8.54 -25.18 -8.28
C ALA A 38 9.12 -23.82 -8.66
N GLN A 39 8.60 -23.25 -9.76
CA GLN A 39 9.04 -21.95 -10.28
C GLN A 39 7.93 -20.91 -10.15
N LEU A 40 8.30 -19.70 -9.73
CA LEU A 40 7.36 -18.57 -9.68
C LEU A 40 6.98 -18.15 -11.10
N ARG A 41 5.68 -18.11 -11.40
CA ARG A 41 5.17 -17.56 -12.66
C ARG A 41 5.40 -16.04 -12.78
N ARG A 42 5.38 -15.33 -11.65
CA ARG A 42 5.58 -13.88 -11.57
C ARG A 42 6.71 -13.58 -10.62
N SER A 43 7.83 -13.05 -11.12
CA SER A 43 8.99 -12.68 -10.30
C SER A 43 8.68 -11.57 -9.30
N THR A 44 7.69 -10.71 -9.58
CA THR A 44 7.25 -9.62 -8.70
C THR A 44 6.64 -10.09 -7.38
N VAL A 45 6.27 -11.37 -7.26
CA VAL A 45 5.70 -11.96 -6.03
C VAL A 45 6.79 -12.51 -5.11
N ALA A 46 8.05 -12.54 -5.56
CA ALA A 46 9.16 -13.02 -4.73
C ALA A 46 9.39 -12.09 -3.54
N THR A 47 9.20 -12.61 -2.33
CA THR A 47 9.50 -11.90 -1.08
C THR A 47 10.89 -12.26 -0.58
N LYS A 48 11.49 -11.35 0.21
CA LYS A 48 12.65 -11.67 1.02
C LYS A 48 12.19 -12.52 2.22
N PRO A 49 13.02 -13.44 2.73
CA PRO A 49 12.75 -14.12 3.99
C PRO A 49 12.51 -13.10 5.11
N PHE A 50 11.59 -13.43 5.99
CA PHE A 50 11.28 -12.63 7.17
C PHE A 50 12.47 -12.63 8.13
N ASP A 51 12.94 -11.43 8.48
CA ASP A 51 14.02 -11.25 9.45
C ASP A 51 13.43 -10.95 10.83
N THR A 52 13.25 -12.01 11.63
CA THR A 52 12.69 -11.90 12.98
C THR A 52 13.52 -11.00 13.88
N LYS A 53 14.86 -11.07 13.79
CA LYS A 53 15.76 -10.29 14.65
C LYS A 53 15.74 -8.81 14.26
N GLY A 54 15.76 -8.53 12.96
CA GLY A 54 15.64 -7.16 12.45
C GLY A 54 14.30 -6.53 12.83
N PHE A 55 13.21 -7.29 12.73
CA PHE A 55 11.89 -6.85 13.18
C PHE A 55 11.85 -6.55 14.67
N ASP A 56 12.43 -7.41 15.50
CA ASP A 56 12.49 -7.23 16.96
C ASP A 56 13.23 -5.96 17.35
N ALA A 57 14.43 -5.76 16.79
CA ALA A 57 15.21 -4.56 17.07
C ALA A 57 14.45 -3.28 16.67
N GLN A 58 13.78 -3.28 15.51
CA GLN A 58 12.97 -2.14 15.08
C GLN A 58 11.74 -1.92 15.96
N ASN A 59 11.08 -2.99 16.39
CA ASN A 59 9.91 -2.91 17.25
C ASN A 59 10.29 -2.42 18.66
N GLU A 60 11.39 -2.89 19.23
CA GLU A 60 11.91 -2.40 20.50
C GLU A 60 12.27 -0.92 20.43
N GLN A 61 12.95 -0.50 19.35
CA GLN A 61 13.27 0.92 19.14
C GLN A 61 11.99 1.76 19.07
N LEU A 62 10.98 1.32 18.32
CA LEU A 62 9.71 2.02 18.21
C LEU A 62 8.99 2.15 19.56
N LEU A 63 9.01 1.10 20.38
CA LEU A 63 8.44 1.13 21.73
C LEU A 63 9.20 2.09 22.65
N ALA A 64 10.53 2.13 22.55
CA ALA A 64 11.36 3.07 23.29
C ALA A 64 11.07 4.53 22.88
N ASP A 65 10.97 4.80 21.58
CA ASP A 65 10.64 6.13 21.05
C ASP A 65 9.25 6.58 21.51
N ALA A 66 8.25 5.69 21.43
CA ALA A 66 6.90 5.96 21.91
C ALA A 66 6.87 6.30 23.41
N ALA A 67 7.64 5.58 24.23
CA ALA A 67 7.78 5.88 25.64
C ALA A 67 8.44 7.25 25.88
N ALA A 68 9.46 7.62 25.10
CA ALA A 68 10.11 8.92 25.19
C ALA A 68 9.14 10.07 24.83
N TYR A 69 8.33 9.92 23.79
CA TYR A 69 7.27 10.90 23.45
C TYR A 69 6.24 11.04 24.56
N GLN A 70 5.84 9.94 25.19
CA GLN A 70 4.92 9.98 26.32
C GLN A 70 5.50 10.77 27.49
N GLN A 71 6.79 10.60 27.81
CA GLN A 71 7.47 11.38 28.86
C GLN A 71 7.54 12.87 28.51
N MET A 72 7.91 13.22 27.29
CA MET A 72 7.94 14.63 26.84
C MET A 72 6.55 15.28 26.90
N SER A 73 5.50 14.53 26.54
CA SER A 73 4.12 15.03 26.62
C SER A 73 3.66 15.30 28.05
N GLN A 74 4.14 14.51 29.02
CA GLN A 74 3.85 14.72 30.44
C GLN A 74 4.50 16.02 30.94
N LEU A 75 5.78 16.23 30.64
CA LEU A 75 6.51 17.46 30.99
C LEU A 75 5.84 18.72 30.40
N LEU A 76 5.41 18.67 29.14
CA LEU A 76 4.74 19.81 28.50
C LEU A 76 3.38 20.12 29.14
N ASN A 77 2.64 19.12 29.61
CA ASN A 77 1.39 19.30 30.32
C ASN A 77 1.59 19.86 31.74
N GLU A 78 2.66 19.46 32.42
CA GLU A 78 3.03 20.01 33.74
C GLU A 78 3.44 21.49 33.65
N GLN A 79 4.07 21.92 32.55
CA GLN A 79 4.42 23.33 32.33
C GLN A 79 3.19 24.25 32.12
N ARG A 80 2.05 23.68 31.69
CA ARG A 80 0.80 24.43 31.49
C ARG A 80 -0.01 24.68 32.77
N THR A 81 0.24 23.95 33.86
CA THR A 81 -0.51 24.13 35.10
C THR A 81 0.06 25.26 35.98
N VAL A 82 1.17 25.88 35.57
CA VAL A 82 1.81 27.01 36.26
C VAL A 82 2.01 28.19 35.31
N SER A 83 0.92 28.88 34.95
CA SER A 83 1.01 30.27 34.51
C SER A 83 -0.20 31.07 35.02
N PRO A 84 0.02 32.19 35.72
CA PRO A 84 -1.06 33.03 36.22
C PRO A 84 -1.67 33.85 35.08
N ASP A 85 -2.98 34.00 35.22
CA ASP A 85 -3.88 34.93 34.56
C ASP A 85 -3.20 36.21 34.02
N VAL A 86 -3.29 36.42 32.71
CA VAL A 86 -3.12 37.75 32.10
C VAL A 86 -4.39 38.06 31.32
N HIS A 87 -5.26 38.81 31.98
CA HIS A 87 -6.36 39.56 31.39
C HIS A 87 -5.89 40.39 30.19
N GLY A 88 -6.58 40.23 29.05
CA GLY A 88 -6.41 41.06 27.85
C GLY A 88 -7.77 41.36 27.24
N THR A 89 -8.30 42.53 27.59
CA THR A 89 -9.56 43.16 27.20
C THR A 89 -9.69 43.49 25.69
N GLY A 90 -10.91 43.32 25.14
CA GLY A 90 -11.55 44.35 24.28
C GLY A 90 -11.38 44.32 22.75
N THR A 91 -12.43 43.82 22.08
CA THR A 91 -13.13 44.18 20.80
C THR A 91 -12.76 45.46 20.01
N PRO A 92 -13.27 45.74 18.76
CA PRO A 92 -14.26 45.03 17.91
C PRO A 92 -13.97 44.91 16.38
N ASP A 93 -14.86 44.14 15.73
CA ASP A 93 -15.27 44.08 14.33
C ASP A 93 -15.02 45.30 13.41
N ALA A 94 -14.49 45.01 12.21
CA ALA A 94 -14.64 45.85 11.03
C ALA A 94 -15.33 45.05 9.90
N LYS A 95 -16.62 45.35 9.68
CA LYS A 95 -17.41 44.90 8.53
C LYS A 95 -16.82 45.47 7.24
N VAL A 96 -16.42 44.61 6.31
CA VAL A 96 -16.13 45.01 4.93
C VAL A 96 -17.28 44.56 4.02
N LYS A 97 -17.99 45.54 3.47
CA LYS A 97 -19.01 45.39 2.43
C LYS A 97 -18.30 45.29 1.08
N VAL A 98 -18.51 44.22 0.31
CA VAL A 98 -18.07 44.12 -1.08
C VAL A 98 -19.24 43.65 -1.94
N GLU A 99 -19.59 44.47 -2.93
CA GLU A 99 -20.64 44.22 -3.93
C GLU A 99 -20.15 43.24 -5.02
N PRO A 100 -21.06 42.55 -5.72
CA PRO A 100 -20.68 41.48 -6.65
C PRO A 100 -20.25 42.08 -7.99
N VAL A 101 -18.96 41.98 -8.30
CA VAL A 101 -18.44 42.24 -9.64
C VAL A 101 -18.53 40.95 -10.45
N GLU A 102 -19.28 40.96 -11.55
CA GLU A 102 -19.34 39.87 -12.51
C GLU A 102 -17.96 39.64 -13.15
N GLU A 103 -17.33 38.52 -12.84
CA GLU A 103 -15.99 38.19 -13.32
C GLU A 103 -16.05 37.31 -14.57
N LYS A 104 -15.46 37.82 -15.66
CA LYS A 104 -15.05 37.04 -16.85
C LYS A 104 -14.21 35.83 -16.41
N PRO A 105 -14.22 34.69 -17.14
CA PRO A 105 -13.53 33.48 -16.73
C PRO A 105 -12.04 33.76 -16.53
N LYS A 106 -11.61 33.82 -15.27
CA LYS A 106 -10.22 34.05 -14.89
C LYS A 106 -9.39 32.91 -15.45
N TYR A 107 -8.41 33.23 -16.29
CA TYR A 107 -7.41 32.25 -16.71
C TYR A 107 -6.63 31.79 -15.47
N ILE A 108 -6.96 30.59 -14.97
CA ILE A 108 -6.32 30.02 -13.80
C ILE A 108 -4.92 29.56 -14.19
N SER A 109 -3.91 30.13 -13.53
CA SER A 109 -2.51 29.74 -13.74
C SER A 109 -2.33 28.23 -13.50
N PRO A 110 -1.39 27.56 -14.18
CA PRO A 110 -1.15 26.12 -13.99
C PRO A 110 -0.94 25.73 -12.52
N ARG A 111 -0.28 26.60 -11.73
CA ARG A 111 -0.07 26.42 -10.29
C ARG A 111 -1.38 26.45 -9.50
N ASN A 112 -2.28 27.37 -9.82
CA ASN A 112 -3.57 27.46 -9.15
C ASN A 112 -4.51 26.32 -9.57
N ARG A 113 -4.43 25.86 -10.82
CA ARG A 113 -5.15 24.67 -11.31
C ARG A 113 -4.72 23.42 -10.55
N LYS A 114 -3.41 23.26 -10.32
CA LYS A 114 -2.87 22.18 -9.49
C LYS A 114 -3.40 22.26 -8.05
N ARG A 115 -3.38 23.46 -7.46
CA ARG A 115 -3.88 23.68 -6.09
C ARG A 115 -5.37 23.33 -5.98
N GLN A 116 -6.21 23.82 -6.88
CA GLN A 116 -7.64 23.50 -6.88
C GLN A 116 -7.91 22.01 -7.04
N ARG A 117 -7.14 21.29 -7.87
CA ARG A 117 -7.31 19.84 -8.02
C ARG A 117 -7.05 19.09 -6.70
N LEU A 118 -6.04 19.51 -5.94
CA LEU A 118 -5.76 18.94 -4.62
C LEU A 118 -6.86 19.26 -3.62
N GLU A 119 -7.30 20.52 -3.56
CA GLU A 119 -8.41 20.95 -2.70
C GLU A 119 -9.71 20.21 -3.02
N ILE A 120 -10.00 19.97 -4.31
CA ILE A 120 -11.17 19.17 -4.73
C ILE A 120 -11.04 17.71 -4.23
N GLY A 121 -9.84 17.11 -4.32
CA GLY A 121 -9.58 15.77 -3.83
C GLY A 121 -9.76 15.65 -2.31
N GLU A 122 -9.24 16.62 -1.56
CA GLU A 122 -9.39 16.70 -0.10
C GLU A 122 -10.86 16.88 0.30
N ASN A 123 -11.59 17.76 -0.39
CA ASN A 123 -13.02 17.97 -0.17
C ASN A 123 -13.85 16.73 -0.50
N HIS A 124 -13.49 16.00 -1.57
CA HIS A 124 -14.13 14.74 -1.93
C HIS A 124 -13.95 13.69 -0.83
N LEU A 125 -12.71 13.51 -0.34
CA LEU A 125 -12.41 12.58 0.73
C LEU A 125 -13.15 12.94 2.02
N THR A 126 -13.13 14.22 2.39
CA THR A 126 -13.83 14.74 3.58
C THR A 126 -15.33 14.46 3.50
N ARG A 127 -15.96 14.69 2.35
CA ARG A 127 -17.38 14.38 2.12
C ARG A 127 -17.66 12.89 2.27
N LYS A 128 -16.80 12.02 1.73
CA LYS A 128 -16.94 10.55 1.86
C LYS A 128 -16.77 10.08 3.31
N ILE A 129 -15.85 10.67 4.06
CA ILE A 129 -15.67 10.37 5.49
C ILE A 129 -16.91 10.77 6.28
N GLN A 130 -17.44 11.99 6.07
CA GLN A 130 -18.64 12.45 6.77
C GLN A 130 -19.88 11.61 6.41
N GLN A 131 -20.01 11.18 5.16
CA GLN A 131 -21.09 10.27 4.74
C GLN A 131 -21.02 8.93 5.50
N ARG A 132 -19.82 8.36 5.66
CA ARG A 132 -19.61 7.11 6.42
C ARG A 132 -19.87 7.27 7.91
N GLN A 133 -19.52 8.42 8.49
CA GLN A 133 -19.83 8.71 9.89
C GLN A 133 -21.35 8.83 10.14
N ARG A 134 -22.12 9.27 9.15
CA ARG A 134 -23.58 9.37 9.24
C ARG A 134 -24.31 8.05 8.96
N ALA A 135 -23.72 7.15 8.19
CA ALA A 135 -24.28 5.83 7.87
C ALA A 135 -23.17 4.76 7.92
N PRO A 136 -22.94 4.12 9.08
CA PRO A 136 -21.84 3.15 9.27
C PRO A 136 -22.05 1.80 8.57
N GLU A 137 -23.23 1.54 7.97
CA GLU A 137 -23.57 0.30 7.28
C GLU A 137 -23.17 0.24 5.79
N VAL A 138 -22.37 1.18 5.28
CA VAL A 138 -21.91 1.12 3.88
C VAL A 138 -20.93 -0.06 3.72
N GLN A 139 -21.46 -1.19 3.26
CA GLN A 139 -20.69 -2.40 2.93
C GLN A 139 -19.79 -2.16 1.72
N TYR A 140 -18.59 -2.73 1.77
CA TYR A 140 -17.65 -2.71 0.65
C TYR A 140 -18.12 -3.73 -0.38
N ILE A 141 -18.55 -3.27 -1.56
CA ILE A 141 -18.57 -4.16 -2.73
C ILE A 141 -17.14 -4.13 -3.26
N ASP A 142 -16.49 -5.29 -3.25
CA ASP A 142 -15.12 -5.43 -3.74
C ASP A 142 -15.00 -4.84 -5.15
N SER A 143 -13.99 -4.01 -5.32
CA SER A 143 -13.69 -3.22 -6.52
C SER A 143 -13.29 -4.05 -7.75
N GLN A 144 -13.54 -5.36 -7.76
CA GLN A 144 -13.43 -6.19 -8.96
C GLN A 144 -14.72 -6.17 -9.81
N SER A 145 -15.81 -5.57 -9.33
CA SER A 145 -17.10 -5.50 -10.07
C SER A 145 -17.49 -4.09 -10.57
N GLN A 146 -16.56 -3.13 -10.68
CA GLN A 146 -16.89 -1.76 -11.12
C GLN A 146 -17.06 -1.58 -12.64
N GLU A 147 -17.09 -2.66 -13.44
CA GLU A 147 -17.36 -2.55 -14.88
C GLU A 147 -18.84 -2.76 -15.25
N LEU A 148 -19.73 -3.09 -14.31
CA LEU A 148 -21.18 -3.09 -14.55
C LEU A 148 -21.82 -1.82 -13.96
N GLY A 149 -21.88 -0.74 -14.75
CA GLY A 149 -22.66 0.44 -14.35
C GLY A 149 -22.17 1.79 -14.89
N LEU A 150 -21.33 1.82 -15.93
CA LEU A 150 -20.88 3.05 -16.59
C LEU A 150 -21.59 3.31 -17.94
N ASP A 151 -22.80 2.78 -18.14
CA ASP A 151 -23.52 2.91 -19.41
C ASP A 151 -24.67 3.95 -19.40
N ASP A 152 -24.93 4.65 -18.29
CA ASP A 152 -26.16 5.46 -18.14
C ASP A 152 -25.96 6.98 -18.03
N ASP A 153 -24.77 7.52 -18.35
CA ASP A 153 -24.52 8.98 -18.28
C ASP A 153 -23.79 9.55 -19.51
N VAL A 154 -24.03 8.95 -20.69
CA VAL A 154 -23.61 9.52 -21.99
C VAL A 154 -24.80 9.63 -22.95
N THR A 155 -25.90 10.23 -22.48
CA THR A 155 -26.92 10.79 -23.39
C THR A 155 -27.46 12.10 -22.82
N ASP A 156 -26.77 13.20 -23.09
CA ASP A 156 -27.40 14.45 -23.51
C ASP A 156 -26.35 15.53 -23.69
N SER A 157 -25.80 15.62 -24.91
CA SER A 157 -25.24 16.85 -25.50
C SER A 157 -24.81 16.59 -26.95
N THR A 158 -25.74 16.12 -27.80
CA THR A 158 -25.59 16.31 -29.25
C THR A 158 -26.45 17.49 -29.67
N VAL A 159 -25.78 18.64 -29.70
CA VAL A 159 -26.22 19.85 -30.39
C VAL A 159 -26.55 19.50 -31.84
N ASP A 160 -27.76 19.87 -32.25
CA ASP A 160 -28.22 19.87 -33.63
C ASP A 160 -27.17 20.48 -34.57
N LYS A 161 -26.58 19.64 -35.42
CA LYS A 161 -25.93 20.05 -36.67
C LYS A 161 -26.49 19.24 -37.82
N LYS A 162 -27.50 19.84 -38.44
CA LYS A 162 -27.95 19.57 -39.80
C LYS A 162 -26.87 20.04 -40.79
N LEU A 163 -26.32 19.13 -41.59
CA LEU A 163 -26.16 19.23 -43.05
C LEU A 163 -25.19 18.15 -43.59
N GLU A 164 -25.79 17.22 -44.34
CA GLU A 164 -25.38 16.68 -45.64
C GLU A 164 -23.99 16.04 -45.85
N GLY A 165 -24.02 14.80 -46.38
CA GLY A 165 -23.07 14.38 -47.42
C GLY A 165 -22.48 12.96 -47.33
N LEU A 166 -23.19 11.99 -47.92
CA LEU A 166 -22.70 10.93 -48.83
C LEU A 166 -21.65 9.87 -48.39
N ASP A 167 -22.10 8.62 -48.55
CA ASP A 167 -21.45 7.44 -49.18
C ASP A 167 -20.39 6.57 -48.47
N GLY A 168 -20.62 5.24 -48.59
CA GLY A 168 -19.59 4.19 -48.70
C GLY A 168 -19.32 3.39 -47.42
N ALA A 169 -19.97 2.25 -47.17
CA ALA A 169 -19.68 0.91 -47.71
C ALA A 169 -18.33 0.29 -47.28
N ALA A 170 -18.45 -0.82 -46.54
CA ALA A 170 -17.57 -1.99 -46.51
C ALA A 170 -16.15 -1.84 -45.93
N GLN A 171 -15.82 -2.66 -44.91
CA GLN A 171 -15.06 -3.90 -45.10
C GLN A 171 -14.68 -4.54 -43.75
N GLN A 172 -15.28 -5.71 -43.55
CA GLN A 172 -14.79 -6.80 -42.74
C GLN A 172 -13.59 -7.43 -43.48
N ALA A 173 -12.61 -7.94 -42.73
CA ALA A 173 -11.51 -8.85 -43.11
C ALA A 173 -10.08 -8.26 -43.08
N GLU A 174 -9.15 -9.14 -42.68
CA GLU A 174 -7.70 -8.97 -42.51
C GLU A 174 -7.32 -8.25 -41.20
N LEU A 175 -6.68 -8.89 -40.22
CA LEU A 175 -5.38 -9.54 -40.33
C LEU A 175 -5.23 -10.71 -39.33
N ASP A 176 -5.37 -11.93 -39.84
CA ASP A 176 -4.69 -13.12 -39.33
C ASP A 176 -3.25 -13.09 -39.90
N ALA A 177 -2.26 -12.74 -39.09
CA ALA A 177 -0.84 -13.05 -39.32
C ALA A 177 0.04 -12.52 -38.18
N CYS A 178 0.31 -13.35 -37.17
CA CYS A 178 1.56 -13.35 -36.40
C CYS A 178 1.63 -14.61 -35.50
N PHE A 179 1.53 -15.79 -36.10
CA PHE A 179 1.99 -17.04 -35.49
C PHE A 179 3.42 -17.28 -35.94
N VAL A 180 4.38 -16.81 -35.14
CA VAL A 180 5.81 -17.16 -35.31
C VAL A 180 6.11 -18.29 -34.34
N GLU A 181 6.28 -19.49 -34.88
CA GLU A 181 6.83 -20.66 -34.19
C GLU A 181 8.24 -20.33 -33.66
N ASN A 182 8.35 -20.13 -32.34
CA ASN A 182 9.64 -20.20 -31.67
C ASN A 182 10.00 -21.66 -31.42
N LYS A 183 10.73 -22.24 -32.38
CA LYS A 183 11.46 -23.50 -32.24
C LYS A 183 12.49 -23.35 -31.10
N PRO A 184 12.49 -24.17 -30.05
CA PRO A 184 13.51 -24.09 -29.01
C PRO A 184 14.87 -24.56 -29.56
N PRO A 185 15.99 -23.90 -29.16
CA PRO A 185 17.32 -24.36 -29.52
C PRO A 185 17.63 -25.70 -28.83
N SER A 186 18.09 -26.68 -29.63
CA SER A 186 18.59 -27.96 -29.13
C SER A 186 19.88 -27.74 -28.33
N LEU A 187 19.83 -28.04 -27.04
CA LEU A 187 21.01 -28.16 -26.18
C LEU A 187 21.36 -29.65 -26.06
N GLU A 188 22.00 -30.19 -27.08
CA GLU A 188 22.88 -31.35 -26.91
C GLU A 188 24.16 -30.85 -26.22
N GLY A 189 24.13 -30.86 -24.88
CA GLY A 189 25.33 -30.76 -24.08
C GLY A 189 26.00 -32.13 -23.95
N PRO A 190 27.34 -32.22 -23.96
CA PRO A 190 28.04 -33.49 -23.80
C PRO A 190 27.78 -34.11 -22.42
N PRO A 191 27.82 -35.45 -22.29
CA PRO A 191 27.55 -36.14 -21.02
C PRO A 191 28.59 -35.74 -19.97
N LEU A 192 28.12 -35.23 -18.84
CA LEU A 192 28.94 -35.02 -17.65
C LEU A 192 29.33 -36.40 -17.10
N ASN A 193 30.58 -36.80 -17.35
CA ASN A 193 31.22 -37.91 -16.66
C ASN A 193 31.31 -37.55 -15.17
N LEU A 194 30.36 -38.05 -14.37
CA LEU A 194 30.51 -38.15 -12.92
C LEU A 194 31.66 -39.13 -12.64
N LYS A 195 32.83 -38.60 -12.29
CA LYS A 195 33.83 -39.37 -11.55
C LYS A 195 33.48 -39.26 -10.08
N PHE A 196 32.89 -40.33 -9.54
CA PHE A 196 32.92 -40.61 -8.12
C PHE A 196 34.38 -40.86 -7.75
N SER A 197 34.96 -39.98 -6.95
CA SER A 197 36.17 -40.27 -6.19
C SER A 197 35.70 -40.80 -4.84
N ASP A 198 35.58 -42.13 -4.77
CA ASP A 198 35.65 -42.86 -3.51
C ASP A 198 37.13 -42.82 -3.08
N ASP A 199 37.45 -41.91 -2.16
CA ASP A 199 38.66 -42.03 -1.35
C ASP A 199 38.19 -42.35 0.07
N GLU A 200 38.11 -43.66 0.29
CA GLU A 200 38.09 -44.33 1.58
C GLU A 200 39.39 -44.06 2.35
N ASP A 201 39.23 -44.21 3.67
CA ASP A 201 40.20 -44.72 4.62
C ASP A 201 41.22 -43.81 5.36
N GLU A 202 41.06 -43.95 6.68
CA GLU A 202 42.10 -44.17 7.68
C GLU A 202 43.05 -43.01 8.05
N SER A 203 42.87 -42.47 9.26
CA SER A 203 43.76 -42.72 10.40
C SER A 203 43.39 -41.78 11.57
N ASN A 204 42.93 -42.32 12.69
CA ASN A 204 43.70 -42.80 13.85
C ASN A 204 44.30 -41.69 14.74
N ARG A 205 44.18 -41.94 16.06
CA ARG A 205 44.85 -41.36 17.24
C ARG A 205 44.22 -40.11 17.87
N ASP A 206 43.62 -40.28 19.04
CA ASP A 206 44.28 -40.30 20.37
C ASP A 206 44.78 -38.92 20.78
N GLU A 207 44.16 -38.35 21.81
CA GLU A 207 44.80 -37.84 23.04
C GLU A 207 43.70 -37.15 23.86
N SER A 208 43.21 -37.77 24.93
CA SER A 208 43.82 -37.69 26.27
C SER A 208 44.02 -36.26 26.78
N ASN A 209 43.14 -35.87 27.68
CA ASN A 209 43.50 -35.47 29.06
C ASN A 209 44.37 -34.22 29.29
N LYS A 210 43.83 -33.31 30.12
CA LYS A 210 44.41 -32.23 30.95
C LYS A 210 43.63 -30.93 30.68
N GLN A 211 43.09 -30.19 31.63
CA GLN A 211 43.18 -30.18 33.09
C GLN A 211 41.97 -29.38 33.61
#